data_AF-A0A963TJR4-F1
#
_entry.id   AF-A0A963TJR4-F1
#
_cell.length_a   1.000
_cell.length_b   1.000
_cell.length_c   1.000
_cell.angle_alpha   90.00
_cell.angle_beta   90.00
_cell.angle_gamma   90.00
#
_symmetry.space_group_name_H-M   'P 1'
#
loop_
_entity.id
_entity.type
_entity.pdbx_description
1 polymer ?
#
loop_
_entity_poly.entity_id
_entity_poly.type
_entity_poly.pdbx_seq_one_letter_code
_entity_poly.pdbx_strand_id
1 'polypeptide(L)'
;MSDTGFENRMVRMKSVFADDEVFLKSAVVEEGLSQLSEMTVEFLAKDRNLNLADVAGTRITVFVECENASDRQFTGICTAVRFIGLYQGYGHFEAKVRPWPWFLTRRRDNRIFQSKSAIDIIKDV
;
A
#
# COMPACT_ATOMS: atom_id res chain seq x y z
N MET A 1 -20.89 -11.90 -20.45
CA MET A 1 -19.69 -11.06 -20.66
C MET A 1 -19.68 -10.06 -19.51
N SER A 2 -18.80 -10.09 -18.52
CA SER A 2 -17.54 -10.81 -18.31
C SER A 2 -17.53 -11.34 -16.88
N ASP A 3 -17.32 -12.65 -16.74
CA ASP A 3 -17.00 -13.31 -15.48
C ASP A 3 -15.65 -12.74 -14.99
N THR A 4 -15.69 -11.79 -14.06
CA THR A 4 -14.48 -11.23 -13.48
C THR A 4 -13.88 -12.29 -12.56
N GLY A 5 -12.85 -13.00 -13.02
CA GLY A 5 -12.12 -14.06 -12.28
C GLY A 5 -11.34 -13.57 -11.05
N PHE A 6 -11.89 -12.61 -10.32
CA PHE A 6 -11.36 -12.02 -9.10
C PHE A 6 -12.14 -12.45 -7.84
N GLU A 7 -13.28 -13.13 -7.99
CA GLU A 7 -14.00 -13.71 -6.87
C GLU A 7 -13.27 -14.97 -6.35
N ASN A 8 -13.15 -15.11 -5.02
CA ASN A 8 -12.54 -16.24 -4.31
C ASN A 8 -11.00 -16.40 -4.47
N ARG A 9 -10.25 -15.32 -4.25
CA ARG A 9 -8.77 -15.34 -4.21
C ARG A 9 -8.24 -15.36 -2.77
N MET A 10 -7.22 -16.19 -2.53
CA MET A 10 -6.44 -16.23 -1.28
C MET A 10 -5.72 -14.91 -0.97
N VAL A 11 -5.60 -14.01 -1.95
CA VAL A 11 -4.98 -12.69 -1.77
C VAL A 11 -5.94 -11.60 -2.20
N ARG A 12 -6.16 -10.63 -1.33
CA ARG A 12 -7.12 -9.52 -1.52
C ARG A 12 -6.44 -8.19 -1.21
N MET A 13 -6.96 -7.08 -1.72
CA MET A 13 -6.53 -5.76 -1.28
C MET A 13 -7.72 -4.93 -0.82
N LYS A 14 -7.46 -3.99 0.08
CA LYS A 14 -8.37 -2.91 0.45
C LYS A 14 -7.68 -1.58 0.22
N SER A 15 -8.41 -0.63 -0.36
CA SER A 15 -7.93 0.72 -0.64
C SER A 15 -9.04 1.73 -0.33
N VAL A 16 -8.90 2.96 -0.81
CA VAL A 16 -9.97 3.97 -0.74
C VAL A 16 -11.08 3.77 -1.78
N PHE A 17 -10.82 2.99 -2.83
CA PHE A 17 -11.81 2.62 -3.83
C PHE A 17 -12.65 1.45 -3.35
N ALA A 18 -13.84 1.29 -3.92
CA ALA A 18 -14.72 0.18 -3.59
C ALA A 18 -14.12 -1.16 -4.06
N ASP A 19 -14.39 -2.24 -3.31
CA ASP A 19 -13.81 -3.57 -3.55
C ASP A 19 -14.20 -4.17 -4.92
N ASP A 20 -15.28 -3.67 -5.55
CA ASP A 20 -15.73 -4.08 -6.87
C ASP A 20 -15.24 -3.17 -8.01
N GLU A 21 -14.59 -2.05 -7.70
CA GLU A 21 -14.00 -1.12 -8.67
C GLU A 21 -12.56 -1.47 -9.00
N VAL A 22 -11.83 -2.01 -8.00
CA VAL A 22 -10.40 -2.31 -8.08
C VAL A 22 -10.10 -3.75 -7.67
N PHE A 23 -9.21 -4.40 -8.42
CA PHE A 23 -8.85 -5.79 -8.24
C PHE A 23 -7.34 -5.94 -8.08
N LEU A 24 -6.91 -6.69 -7.06
CA LEU A 24 -5.50 -7.02 -6.89
C LEU A 24 -5.02 -7.95 -8.02
N LYS A 25 -3.92 -7.58 -8.67
CA LYS A 25 -3.24 -8.41 -9.67
C LYS A 25 -2.03 -9.11 -9.09
N SER A 26 -1.15 -8.37 -8.41
CA SER A 26 0.03 -8.91 -7.74
C SER A 26 0.50 -7.96 -6.63
N ALA A 27 1.24 -8.49 -5.67
CA ALA A 27 1.92 -7.69 -4.66
C ALA A 27 3.31 -8.30 -4.38
N VAL A 28 4.32 -7.44 -4.27
CA VAL A 28 5.65 -7.80 -3.80
C VAL A 28 5.90 -7.03 -2.52
N VAL A 29 6.23 -7.75 -1.45
CA VAL A 29 6.48 -7.17 -0.12
C VAL A 29 7.91 -7.51 0.30
N GLU A 30 8.67 -6.48 0.68
CA GLU A 30 10.01 -6.61 1.25
C GLU A 30 9.99 -6.07 2.68
N GLU A 31 10.32 -6.94 3.64
CA GLU A 31 10.39 -6.61 5.07
C GLU A 31 11.73 -7.06 5.64
N GLY A 32 12.24 -6.33 6.62
CA GLY A 32 13.49 -6.66 7.31
C GLY A 32 13.49 -6.11 8.73
N LEU A 33 14.20 -6.79 9.63
CA LEU A 33 14.39 -6.29 10.99
C LEU A 33 15.13 -4.95 10.94
N SER A 34 14.59 -3.93 11.60
CA SER A 34 15.13 -2.56 11.61
C SER A 34 15.22 -1.90 10.23
N GLN A 35 14.35 -2.28 9.28
CA GLN A 35 14.23 -1.66 7.96
C GLN A 35 12.81 -1.16 7.72
N LEU A 36 12.67 -0.09 6.92
CA LEU A 36 11.37 0.37 6.45
C LEU A 36 10.89 -0.58 5.35
N SER A 37 9.72 -1.19 5.54
CA SER A 37 9.17 -2.10 4.53
C SER A 37 8.84 -1.40 3.21
N GLU A 38 8.93 -2.15 2.12
CA GLU A 38 8.46 -1.77 0.80
C GLU A 38 7.36 -2.71 0.35
N MET A 39 6.26 -2.15 -0.16
CA MET A 39 5.28 -2.95 -0.87
C MET A 39 4.99 -2.33 -2.24
N THR A 40 5.13 -3.13 -3.28
CA THR A 40 4.72 -2.79 -4.65
C THR A 40 3.45 -3.55 -4.98
N VAL A 41 2.35 -2.84 -5.22
CA VAL A 41 1.03 -3.42 -5.49
C VAL A 41 0.64 -3.12 -6.93
N GLU A 42 0.41 -4.15 -7.74
CA GLU A 42 -0.26 -3.99 -9.02
C GLU A 42 -1.76 -4.26 -8.85
N PHE A 43 -2.59 -3.34 -9.32
CA PHE A 43 -4.03 -3.49 -9.31
C PHE A 43 -4.65 -3.07 -10.64
N LEU A 44 -5.84 -3.60 -10.89
CA LEU A 44 -6.64 -3.35 -12.07
C LEU A 44 -7.88 -2.56 -11.65
N ALA A 45 -8.26 -1.55 -12.41
CA ALA A 45 -9.49 -0.78 -12.17
C ALA A 45 -10.44 -0.87 -13.37
N LYS A 46 -11.75 -0.96 -13.09
CA LYS A 46 -12.80 -0.86 -14.12
C LYS A 46 -12.75 0.50 -14.82
N ASP A 47 -12.61 1.56 -14.04
CA ASP A 47 -12.42 2.91 -14.57
C ASP A 47 -10.95 3.15 -14.95
N ARG A 48 -10.73 3.55 -16.21
CA ARG A 48 -9.42 3.88 -16.75
C ARG A 48 -8.97 5.29 -16.38
N ASN A 49 -9.91 6.16 -16.01
CA ASN A 49 -9.68 7.57 -15.68
C ASN A 49 -9.66 7.82 -14.16
N LEU A 50 -9.37 6.76 -13.38
CA LEU A 50 -9.25 6.83 -11.93
C LEU A 50 -8.28 7.95 -11.51
N ASN A 51 -8.78 8.86 -10.68
CA ASN A 51 -7.99 9.99 -10.22
C ASN A 51 -6.93 9.51 -9.21
N LEU A 52 -5.69 9.44 -9.69
CA LEU A 52 -4.55 8.96 -8.90
C LEU A 52 -4.28 9.80 -7.65
N ALA A 53 -4.68 11.07 -7.64
CA ALA A 53 -4.52 11.93 -6.47
C ALA A 53 -5.34 11.42 -5.26
N ASP A 54 -6.46 10.74 -5.51
CA ASP A 54 -7.34 10.25 -4.45
C ASP A 54 -6.74 9.06 -3.70
N VAL A 55 -5.84 8.30 -4.34
CA VAL A 55 -5.17 7.15 -3.70
C VAL A 55 -3.85 7.55 -3.03
N ALA A 56 -3.16 8.58 -3.54
CA ALA A 56 -1.90 9.02 -2.99
C ALA A 56 -2.08 9.53 -1.54
N GLY A 57 -1.21 9.10 -0.62
CA GLY A 57 -1.31 9.43 0.80
C GLY A 57 -2.35 8.62 1.58
N THR A 58 -3.10 7.73 0.91
CA THR A 58 -4.13 6.90 1.54
C THR A 58 -3.61 5.50 1.86
N ARG A 59 -4.33 4.79 2.73
CA ARG A 59 -3.95 3.45 3.19
C ARG A 59 -4.29 2.39 2.16
N ILE A 60 -3.35 1.49 1.90
CA ILE A 60 -3.55 0.26 1.14
C ILE A 60 -3.17 -0.91 2.04
N THR A 61 -4.05 -1.91 2.12
CA THR A 61 -3.81 -3.16 2.85
C THR A 61 -3.95 -4.35 1.90
N VAL A 62 -2.94 -5.22 1.87
CA VAL A 62 -3.00 -6.52 1.20
C VAL A 62 -3.24 -7.60 2.27
N PHE A 63 -4.22 -8.46 2.02
CA PHE A 63 -4.59 -9.58 2.87
C PHE A 63 -4.16 -10.87 2.18
N VAL A 64 -3.48 -11.74 2.92
CA VAL A 64 -3.11 -13.09 2.49
C VAL A 64 -3.78 -14.07 3.44
N GLU A 65 -4.69 -14.88 2.90
CA GLU A 65 -5.34 -15.96 3.62
C GLU A 65 -4.29 -16.96 4.10
N CYS A 66 -4.42 -17.39 5.35
CA CYS A 66 -3.52 -18.35 5.98
C CYS A 66 -4.34 -19.54 6.46
N GLU A 67 -3.93 -20.75 6.11
CA GLU A 67 -4.61 -21.96 6.57
C GLU A 67 -4.66 -22.00 8.10
N ASN A 68 -5.86 -22.17 8.66
CA ASN A 68 -6.10 -22.32 10.10
C ASN A 68 -5.65 -21.13 10.97
N ALA A 69 -5.47 -19.94 10.39
CA ALA A 69 -5.12 -18.72 11.12
C ALA A 69 -5.90 -17.51 10.58
N SER A 70 -5.81 -16.39 11.28
CA SER A 70 -6.30 -15.11 10.74
C SER A 70 -5.45 -14.67 9.55
N ASP A 71 -6.08 -14.03 8.56
CA ASP A 71 -5.39 -13.45 7.41
C ASP A 71 -4.19 -12.60 7.83
N ARG A 72 -3.04 -12.85 7.18
CA ARG A 72 -1.87 -11.98 7.31
C ARG A 72 -2.12 -10.69 6.55
N GLN A 73 -1.87 -9.55 7.19
CA GLN A 73 -2.10 -8.24 6.62
C GLN A 73 -0.79 -7.49 6.41
N PHE A 74 -0.60 -6.95 5.22
CA PHE A 74 0.46 -6.01 4.88
C PHE A 74 -0.16 -4.65 4.62
N THR A 75 0.11 -3.70 5.51
CA THR A 75 -0.53 -2.37 5.48
C THR A 75 0.53 -1.29 5.36
N GLY A 76 0.29 -0.32 4.50
CA GLY A 76 1.00 0.94 4.52
C GLY A 76 0.22 2.06 3.85
N ILE A 77 0.90 3.16 3.58
CA ILE A 77 0.38 4.35 2.92
C ILE A 77 0.93 4.40 1.50
N CYS A 78 0.06 4.66 0.52
CA CYS A 78 0.46 4.85 -0.86
C CYS A 78 1.30 6.13 -0.99
N THR A 79 2.58 5.97 -1.32
CA THR A 79 3.54 7.07 -1.49
C THR A 79 3.68 7.52 -2.94
N ALA A 80 3.40 6.62 -3.88
CA ALA A 80 3.33 6.91 -5.30
C ALA A 80 2.39 5.91 -5.98
N VAL A 81 1.73 6.33 -7.03
CA VAL A 81 0.92 5.48 -7.90
C VAL A 81 1.16 5.90 -9.35
N ARG A 82 1.13 4.94 -10.27
CA ARG A 82 1.25 5.19 -11.70
C ARG A 82 0.34 4.28 -12.51
N PHE A 83 -0.17 4.82 -13.61
CA PHE A 83 -0.78 4.04 -14.68
C PHE A 83 0.32 3.41 -15.53
N ILE A 84 0.26 2.09 -15.73
CA ILE A 84 1.28 1.34 -16.48
C ILE A 84 0.74 0.70 -17.75
N GLY A 85 -0.57 0.80 -18.00
CA GLY A 85 -1.17 0.42 -19.28
C GLY A 85 -2.58 -0.15 -19.16
N LEU A 86 -3.00 -0.87 -20.18
CA LEU A 86 -4.27 -1.60 -20.17
C LEU A 86 -3.99 -3.10 -20.05
N TYR A 87 -4.81 -3.78 -19.26
CA TYR A 87 -4.75 -5.23 -19.13
C TYR A 87 -6.15 -5.81 -19.26
N GLN A 88 -6.40 -6.57 -20.34
CA GLN A 88 -7.70 -7.20 -20.62
C GLN A 88 -8.90 -6.23 -20.53
N GLY A 89 -8.70 -4.99 -20.94
CA GLY A 89 -9.74 -3.94 -20.92
C GLY A 89 -9.79 -3.11 -19.64
N TYR A 90 -9.13 -3.52 -18.56
CA TYR A 90 -9.02 -2.76 -17.30
C TYR A 90 -7.84 -1.79 -17.36
N GLY A 91 -7.94 -0.70 -16.60
CA GLY A 91 -6.78 0.16 -16.33
C GLY A 91 -5.82 -0.57 -15.40
N HIS A 92 -4.53 -0.62 -15.73
CA HIS A 92 -3.51 -1.30 -14.94
C HIS A 92 -2.60 -0.28 -14.26
N PHE A 93 -2.51 -0.38 -12.94
CA PHE A 93 -1.82 0.56 -12.09
C PHE A 93 -0.81 -0.15 -11.20
N GLU A 94 0.21 0.58 -10.78
CA GLU A 94 1.19 0.17 -9.79
C GLU A 94 1.25 1.21 -8.67
N ALA A 95 1.11 0.78 -7.43
CA ALA A 95 1.26 1.60 -6.23
C ALA A 95 2.49 1.19 -5.42
N LYS A 96 3.26 2.19 -4.99
CA LYS A 96 4.33 2.05 -3.99
C LYS A 96 3.79 2.39 -2.63
N VAL A 97 3.79 1.43 -1.73
CA VAL A 97 3.21 1.51 -0.39
C VAL A 97 4.31 1.38 0.66
N ARG A 98 4.32 2.28 1.64
CA ARG A 98 5.35 2.39 2.68
C ARG A 98 4.74 2.55 4.07
N PRO A 99 5.43 2.13 5.14
CA PRO A 99 4.96 2.39 6.49
C PRO A 99 5.09 3.89 6.83
N TRP A 100 4.30 4.37 7.81
CA TRP A 100 4.28 5.78 8.19
C TRP A 100 5.66 6.41 8.51
N PRO A 101 6.65 5.71 9.11
CA PRO A 101 7.93 6.35 9.43
C PRO A 101 8.73 6.76 8.19
N TRP A 102 8.39 6.22 7.01
CA TRP A 102 8.98 6.65 5.75
C TRP A 102 8.74 8.14 5.47
N PHE A 103 7.62 8.72 5.92
CA PHE A 103 7.37 10.16 5.73
C PHE A 103 8.37 11.02 6.50
N LEU A 104 8.96 10.52 7.58
CA LEU A 104 10.01 11.22 8.32
C LEU A 104 11.28 11.39 7.45
N THR A 105 11.49 10.53 6.45
CA THR A 105 12.60 10.67 5.48
C THR A 105 12.40 11.81 4.49
N ARG A 106 11.16 12.34 4.38
CA ARG A 106 10.79 13.44 3.49
C ARG A 106 10.92 14.82 4.14
N ARG A 107 11.17 14.87 5.44
CA ARG A 107 11.40 16.09 6.20
C ARG A 107 12.84 16.11 6.73
N ARG A 108 13.43 17.30 6.83
CA ARG A 108 14.67 17.54 7.56
C ARG A 108 14.44 18.66 8.56
N ASP A 109 15.02 18.53 9.74
CA ASP A 109 14.89 19.49 10.82
C ASP A 109 16.20 19.59 11.61
N ASN A 110 16.50 20.78 12.13
CA ASN A 110 17.63 21.05 13.02
C ASN A 110 17.09 21.39 14.40
N ARG A 111 17.12 20.42 15.33
CA ARG A 111 16.51 20.54 16.65
C ARG A 111 17.46 20.06 17.76
N ILE A 112 17.50 20.78 18.88
CA ILE A 112 18.30 20.42 20.06
C ILE A 112 17.39 19.73 21.08
N PHE A 113 17.75 18.52 21.51
CA PHE A 113 17.10 17.79 22.60
C PHE A 113 18.02 17.78 23.82
N GLN A 114 17.54 18.29 24.95
CA GLN A 114 18.32 18.36 26.19
C GLN A 114 17.71 17.44 27.25
N SER A 115 18.55 16.73 27.99
CA SER A 115 18.14 15.87 29.11
C SER A 115 17.06 14.83 28.75
N LYS A 116 17.05 14.33 27.51
CA LYS A 116 16.13 13.28 27.04
C LYS A 116 16.89 12.01 26.66
N SER A 117 16.30 10.83 26.89
CA SER A 117 16.85 9.57 26.36
C SER A 117 16.56 9.42 24.87
N ALA A 118 17.24 8.49 24.19
CA ALA A 118 16.96 8.18 22.78
C ALA A 118 15.50 7.77 22.54
N ILE A 119 14.90 7.02 23.47
CA ILE A 119 13.50 6.58 23.39
C ILE A 119 12.55 7.78 23.49
N ASP A 120 12.83 8.72 24.40
CA ASP A 120 12.01 9.92 24.59
C ASP A 120 12.09 10.85 23.38
N ILE A 121 13.26 10.92 22.72
CA ILE A 121 13.44 11.67 21.49
C ILE A 121 12.59 11.07 20.37
N ILE A 122 12.62 9.75 20.18
CA ILE A 122 11.84 9.08 19.12
C ILE A 122 10.33 9.26 19.32
N LYS A 123 9.84 9.28 20.58
CA LYS A 123 8.42 9.49 20.89
C LYS A 123 7.95 10.95 20.73
N ASP A 124 8.87 11.91 20.78
CA ASP A 124 8.59 13.35 20.64
C ASP A 124 8.47 13.79 19.17
N VAL A 125 8.93 12.95 18.24
CA VAL A 125 8.90 13.16 16.77
C VAL A 125 7.68 12.46 16.18
#